data_AF-A0A1C6UH95-F1
#
_entry.id   AF-A0A1C6UH95-F1
#
_cell.length_a   1.000
_cell.length_b   1.000
_cell.length_c   1.000
_cell.angle_alpha   90.00
_cell.angle_beta   90.00
_cell.angle_gamma   90.00
#
_symmetry.space_group_name_H-M   'P 1'
#
loop_
_entity.id
_entity.type
_entity.pdbx_description
1 polymer ?
#
loop_
_entity_poly.entity_id
_entity_poly.type
_entity_poly.pdbx_seq_one_letter_code
_entity_poly.pdbx_strand_id
1 'polypeptide(L)'
;MMIPITYGADASHVPTRPTWDCTACAEPWPCTEYRSGDASMQIVGALIYLTQLAIRDMRYLPAPEVVRRFVFCTPLSDADARAVALDLMRSRQPLPDITRTRHTPMRPLWGCSACRKDWPCGPAQAALLRVYEGEPDALVMYLGAMLAHAGDQLHQLGQRPHPATLDQRFLAWARDAIRPAVT
;
A
#
# COMPACT_ATOMS: atom_id res chain seq x y z
N MET A 1 -11.68 -9.82 -17.28
CA MET A 1 -12.85 -9.06 -16.78
C MET A 1 -12.34 -7.75 -16.24
N MET A 2 -12.91 -6.63 -16.66
CA MET A 2 -12.55 -5.30 -16.17
C MET A 2 -13.14 -5.08 -14.79
N ILE A 3 -12.31 -4.84 -13.79
CA ILE A 3 -12.76 -4.62 -12.40
C ILE A 3 -12.24 -3.24 -11.95
N PRO A 4 -13.14 -2.28 -11.65
CA PRO A 4 -12.74 -0.99 -11.12
C PRO A 4 -12.27 -1.13 -9.66
N ILE A 5 -11.22 -0.40 -9.29
CA ILE A 5 -10.69 -0.34 -7.92
C ILE A 5 -11.00 1.03 -7.32
N THR A 6 -11.97 1.14 -6.40
CA THR A 6 -12.28 2.45 -5.80
C THR A 6 -11.35 2.76 -4.62
N TYR A 7 -10.92 4.02 -4.48
CA TYR A 7 -10.05 4.50 -3.40
C TYR A 7 -10.40 5.96 -3.05
N GLY A 8 -10.67 6.25 -1.77
CA GLY A 8 -10.80 7.63 -1.26
C GLY A 8 -12.00 8.44 -1.78
N ALA A 9 -12.16 9.67 -1.25
CA ALA A 9 -13.38 10.50 -1.38
C ALA A 9 -13.66 11.03 -2.80
N ASP A 10 -12.67 11.06 -3.69
CA ASP A 10 -12.86 11.44 -5.10
C ASP A 10 -12.93 10.19 -5.99
N ALA A 11 -14.05 9.48 -5.86
CA ALA A 11 -14.29 8.18 -6.48
C ALA A 11 -14.45 8.21 -8.02
N SER A 12 -14.30 9.38 -8.65
CA SER A 12 -14.56 9.58 -10.07
C SER A 12 -13.45 9.00 -10.95
N HIS A 13 -12.17 9.17 -10.57
CA HIS A 13 -11.02 8.77 -11.38
C HIS A 13 -10.30 7.53 -10.84
N VAL A 14 -10.94 6.36 -10.97
CA VAL A 14 -10.44 5.09 -10.43
C VAL A 14 -9.77 4.21 -11.51
N PRO A 15 -8.73 3.41 -11.16
CA PRO A 15 -8.08 2.53 -12.12
C PRO A 15 -8.92 1.27 -12.41
N THR A 16 -8.84 0.80 -13.65
CA THR A 16 -9.44 -0.47 -14.10
C THR A 16 -8.37 -1.51 -14.41
N ARG A 17 -8.45 -2.70 -13.81
CA ARG A 17 -7.56 -3.82 -14.16
C ARG A 17 -8.09 -4.61 -15.37
N PRO A 18 -7.23 -5.19 -16.21
CA PRO A 18 -5.77 -5.20 -16.14
C PRO A 18 -5.09 -4.10 -16.97
N THR A 19 -5.84 -3.24 -17.65
CA THR A 19 -5.27 -2.26 -18.59
C THR A 19 -4.70 -1.02 -17.88
N TRP A 20 -5.14 -0.79 -16.63
CA TRP A 20 -4.74 0.36 -15.81
C TRP A 20 -5.12 1.70 -16.42
N ASP A 21 -6.28 1.73 -17.08
CA ASP A 21 -6.89 2.96 -17.58
C ASP A 21 -7.88 3.51 -16.55
N CYS A 22 -8.02 4.84 -16.52
CA CYS A 22 -8.98 5.51 -15.66
C CYS A 22 -10.41 5.24 -16.14
N THR A 23 -11.33 4.90 -15.24
CA THR A 23 -12.75 4.68 -15.59
C THR A 23 -13.47 5.92 -16.10
N ALA A 24 -13.05 7.12 -15.69
CA ALA A 24 -13.73 8.37 -16.03
C ALA A 24 -13.24 8.98 -17.35
N CYS A 25 -11.92 9.04 -17.56
CA CYS A 25 -11.33 9.69 -18.74
C CYS A 25 -10.68 8.73 -19.75
N ALA A 26 -10.62 7.42 -19.44
CA ALA A 26 -9.94 6.40 -20.26
C ALA A 26 -8.42 6.60 -20.48
N GLU A 27 -7.82 7.62 -19.87
CA GLU A 27 -6.37 7.85 -19.91
C GLU A 27 -5.60 6.86 -19.01
N PRO A 28 -4.31 6.61 -19.30
CA PRO A 28 -3.45 5.80 -18.45
C PRO A 28 -3.45 6.29 -16.99
N TRP A 29 -3.94 5.45 -16.07
CA TRP A 29 -3.96 5.75 -14.65
C TRP A 29 -2.55 5.59 -14.05
N PRO A 30 -2.08 6.46 -13.12
CA PRO A 30 -2.76 7.63 -12.59
C PRO A 30 -2.84 8.77 -13.62
N CYS A 31 -4.05 9.25 -13.91
CA CYS A 31 -4.32 10.32 -14.88
C CYS A 31 -4.11 11.72 -14.25
N THR A 32 -4.11 12.76 -15.08
CA THR A 32 -3.86 14.15 -14.64
C THR A 32 -4.79 14.60 -13.52
N GLU A 33 -6.08 14.30 -13.62
CA GLU A 33 -7.08 14.68 -12.62
C GLU A 33 -6.78 14.01 -11.28
N TYR A 34 -6.45 12.71 -11.28
CA TYR A 34 -6.04 12.01 -10.06
C TYR A 34 -4.75 12.59 -9.46
N ARG A 35 -3.77 12.95 -10.30
CA ARG A 35 -2.49 13.56 -9.87
C ARG A 35 -2.65 14.99 -9.35
N SER A 36 -3.66 15.72 -9.82
CA SER A 36 -3.96 17.08 -9.38
C SER A 36 -4.64 17.11 -8.00
N GLY A 37 -5.17 15.98 -7.54
CA GLY A 37 -5.57 15.80 -6.15
C GLY A 37 -4.37 15.87 -5.22
N ASP A 38 -4.59 16.23 -3.96
CA ASP A 38 -3.53 16.23 -2.96
C ASP A 38 -3.06 14.79 -2.76
N ALA A 39 -1.87 14.51 -3.29
CA ALA A 39 -1.20 13.22 -3.13
C ALA A 39 -0.63 13.11 -1.72
N SER A 40 -1.54 13.16 -0.76
CA SER A 40 -1.23 13.11 0.65
C SER A 40 -0.70 11.73 1.02
N MET A 41 -0.04 11.66 2.18
CA MET A 41 0.36 10.40 2.83
C MET A 41 -0.81 9.39 2.98
N GLN A 42 -2.05 9.87 2.80
CA GLN A 42 -3.27 9.08 2.85
C GLN A 42 -3.49 8.14 1.67
N ILE A 43 -2.72 8.27 0.58
CA ILE A 43 -2.83 7.37 -0.59
C ILE A 43 -1.57 6.54 -0.85
N VAL A 44 -0.47 6.74 -0.11
CA VAL A 44 0.82 6.08 -0.37
C VAL A 44 0.72 4.55 -0.34
N GLY A 45 0.06 3.96 0.66
CA GLY A 45 -0.12 2.51 0.70
C GLY A 45 -1.05 1.96 -0.37
N ALA A 46 -2.04 2.76 -0.81
CA ALA A 46 -2.84 2.49 -1.99
C ALA A 46 -1.96 2.38 -3.22
N LEU A 47 -1.12 3.39 -3.44
CA LEU A 47 -0.22 3.45 -4.58
C LEU A 47 0.77 2.30 -4.56
N ILE A 48 1.34 1.94 -3.41
CA ILE A 48 2.24 0.78 -3.30
C ILE A 48 1.53 -0.52 -3.70
N TYR A 49 0.32 -0.76 -3.18
CA TYR A 49 -0.43 -1.96 -3.53
C TYR A 49 -0.88 -1.99 -5.00
N LEU A 50 -1.39 -0.87 -5.51
CA LEU A 50 -1.74 -0.72 -6.91
C LEU A 50 -0.52 -0.90 -7.82
N THR A 51 0.65 -0.38 -7.41
CA THR A 51 1.93 -0.58 -8.14
C THR A 51 2.29 -2.06 -8.24
N GLN A 52 2.13 -2.83 -7.17
CA GLN A 52 2.41 -4.28 -7.20
C GLN A 52 1.46 -5.03 -8.14
N LEU A 53 0.16 -4.70 -8.09
CA LEU A 53 -0.82 -5.27 -9.03
C LEU A 53 -0.50 -4.85 -10.48
N ALA A 54 -0.08 -3.61 -10.68
CA ALA A 54 0.30 -3.04 -11.96
C ALA A 54 1.53 -3.74 -12.55
N ILE A 55 2.58 -3.98 -11.76
CA ILE A 55 3.76 -4.75 -12.17
C ILE A 55 3.36 -6.15 -12.64
N ARG A 56 2.39 -6.76 -11.96
CA ARG A 56 1.90 -8.11 -12.29
C ARG A 56 1.10 -8.14 -13.60
N ASP A 57 0.29 -7.12 -13.86
CA ASP A 57 -0.59 -7.05 -15.03
C ASP A 57 0.14 -6.51 -16.27
N MET A 58 1.03 -5.52 -16.10
CA MET A 58 1.78 -4.85 -17.17
C MET A 58 3.16 -5.46 -17.39
N ARG A 59 3.27 -6.79 -17.45
CA ARG A 59 4.55 -7.50 -17.64
C ARG A 59 5.27 -7.17 -18.95
N TYR A 60 4.57 -6.55 -19.89
CA TYR A 60 5.12 -6.06 -21.15
C TYR A 60 5.93 -4.76 -20.97
N LEU A 61 5.79 -4.05 -19.84
CA LEU A 61 6.61 -2.90 -19.48
C LEU A 61 7.71 -3.28 -18.48
N PRO A 62 8.87 -2.59 -18.51
CA PRO A 62 9.87 -2.72 -17.47
C PRO A 62 9.30 -2.34 -16.09
N ALA A 63 9.56 -3.13 -15.05
CA ALA A 63 9.08 -2.85 -13.69
C ALA A 63 9.44 -1.43 -13.16
N PRO A 64 10.63 -0.87 -13.41
CA PRO A 64 10.94 0.52 -13.01
C PRO A 64 10.02 1.56 -13.64
N GLU A 65 9.56 1.31 -14.88
CA GLU A 65 8.66 2.21 -15.60
C GLU A 65 7.26 2.19 -15.01
N VAL A 66 6.79 1.02 -14.58
CA VAL A 66 5.53 0.88 -13.84
C VAL A 66 5.62 1.58 -12.48
N VAL A 67 6.72 1.43 -11.74
CA VAL A 67 6.90 2.09 -10.43
C VAL A 67 6.84 3.62 -10.57
N ARG A 68 7.55 4.21 -11.53
CA ARG A 68 7.54 5.66 -11.76
C ARG A 68 6.18 6.20 -12.13
N ARG A 69 5.41 5.42 -12.90
CA ARG A 69 4.06 5.80 -13.29
C ARG A 69 3.15 5.95 -12.07
N PHE A 70 3.38 5.18 -11.00
CA PHE A 70 2.50 5.13 -9.82
C PHE A 70 3.05 5.87 -8.59
N VAL A 71 4.37 6.02 -8.47
CA VAL A 71 5.04 6.82 -7.42
C VAL A 71 5.34 8.21 -8.00
N PHE A 72 4.28 8.97 -8.27
CA PHE A 72 4.34 10.21 -9.04
C PHE A 72 4.76 11.46 -8.24
N CYS A 73 4.85 11.34 -6.90
CA CYS A 73 5.10 12.46 -5.99
C CYS A 73 6.59 12.70 -5.68
N THR A 74 7.48 11.83 -6.17
CA THR A 74 8.92 11.91 -5.91
C THR A 74 9.70 11.65 -7.20
N PRO A 75 10.74 12.46 -7.52
CA PRO A 75 11.59 12.18 -8.67
C PRO A 75 12.48 10.96 -8.36
N LEU A 76 12.04 9.75 -8.73
CA LEU A 76 12.85 8.54 -8.59
C LEU A 76 13.83 8.37 -9.77
N SER A 77 15.11 8.27 -9.46
CA SER A 77 16.14 7.85 -10.43
C SER A 77 15.93 6.39 -10.88
N ASP A 78 16.59 5.96 -11.97
CA ASP A 78 16.46 4.59 -12.50
C ASP A 78 16.92 3.54 -11.48
N ALA A 79 17.98 3.87 -10.75
CA ALA A 79 18.53 3.05 -9.69
C ALA A 79 17.56 2.94 -8.51
N ASP A 80 16.96 4.05 -8.08
CA ASP A 80 15.98 4.07 -6.99
C ASP A 80 14.71 3.30 -7.38
N ALA A 81 14.21 3.50 -8.61
CA ALA A 81 13.01 2.83 -9.09
C ALA A 81 13.23 1.31 -9.18
N ARG A 82 14.42 0.89 -9.60
CA ARG A 82 14.82 -0.52 -9.62
C ARG A 82 15.00 -1.08 -8.22
N ALA A 83 15.59 -0.34 -7.29
CA ALA A 83 15.76 -0.75 -5.90
C ALA A 83 14.40 -0.93 -5.21
N VAL A 84 13.48 0.03 -5.38
CA VAL A 84 12.10 -0.05 -4.90
C VAL A 84 11.36 -1.22 -5.54
N ALA A 85 11.45 -1.40 -6.86
CA ALA A 85 10.83 -2.55 -7.54
C ALA A 85 11.36 -3.88 -6.98
N LEU A 86 12.68 -4.00 -6.78
CA LEU A 86 13.31 -5.20 -6.22
C LEU A 86 12.89 -5.43 -4.77
N ASP A 87 12.80 -4.38 -3.96
CA ASP A 87 12.35 -4.46 -2.56
C ASP A 87 10.88 -4.87 -2.45
N LEU A 88 10.01 -4.26 -3.26
CA LEU A 88 8.60 -4.64 -3.41
C LEU A 88 8.44 -6.11 -3.86
N MET A 89 9.38 -6.59 -4.69
CA MET A 89 9.39 -7.98 -5.18
C MET A 89 10.03 -8.98 -4.22
N ARG A 90 10.96 -8.56 -3.34
CA ARG A 90 11.82 -9.47 -2.54
C ARG A 90 11.42 -9.65 -1.08
N SER A 91 10.29 -9.13 -0.61
CA SER A 91 10.01 -8.83 0.80
C SER A 91 9.86 -10.04 1.76
N ARG A 92 10.99 -10.70 2.01
CA ARG A 92 11.41 -11.36 3.25
C ARG A 92 12.11 -10.36 4.19
N GLN A 93 11.73 -9.09 4.16
CA GLN A 93 12.39 -8.12 5.02
C GLN A 93 12.13 -8.49 6.49
N PRO A 94 13.18 -8.61 7.32
CA PRO A 94 13.00 -8.86 8.74
C PRO A 94 12.18 -7.70 9.31
N LEU A 95 11.13 -8.04 10.07
CA LEU A 95 10.32 -7.06 10.77
C LEU A 95 11.26 -6.19 11.64
N PRO A 96 11.03 -4.87 11.77
CA PRO A 96 11.62 -4.12 12.87
C PRO A 96 11.32 -4.85 14.20
N ASP A 97 12.00 -4.55 15.32
CA ASP A 97 11.86 -5.32 16.57
C ASP A 97 10.48 -5.14 17.30
N ILE A 98 9.38 -5.14 16.55
CA ILE A 98 8.03 -5.47 17.01
C ILE A 98 7.93 -6.92 17.51
N THR A 99 8.94 -7.76 17.25
CA THR A 99 8.98 -9.15 17.69
C THR A 99 8.85 -9.27 19.22
N ARG A 100 9.37 -8.28 19.96
CA ARG A 100 9.20 -8.15 21.42
C ARG A 100 7.74 -8.16 21.88
N THR A 101 6.81 -7.71 21.04
CA THR A 101 5.38 -7.72 21.40
C THR A 101 4.70 -9.06 21.11
N ARG A 102 5.35 -9.97 20.39
CA ARG A 102 4.78 -11.23 19.87
C ARG A 102 3.55 -11.06 18.95
N HIS A 103 3.05 -9.85 18.73
CA HIS A 103 1.91 -9.56 17.86
C HIS A 103 2.35 -9.36 16.41
N THR A 104 2.94 -10.40 15.82
CA THR A 104 3.47 -10.40 14.45
C THR A 104 2.43 -10.85 13.42
N PRO A 105 2.57 -10.48 12.13
CA PRO A 105 1.67 -10.96 11.09
C PRO A 105 1.88 -12.45 10.81
N MET A 106 0.79 -13.21 10.80
CA MET A 106 0.74 -14.60 10.37
C MET A 106 0.41 -14.68 8.88
N ARG A 107 1.44 -14.80 8.04
CA ARG A 107 1.27 -15.00 6.60
C ARG A 107 0.93 -16.47 6.28
N PRO A 108 0.16 -16.78 5.22
CA PRO A 108 -0.49 -15.86 4.27
C PRO A 108 -1.88 -15.38 4.71
N LEU A 109 -2.35 -15.74 5.91
CA LEU A 109 -3.71 -15.43 6.38
C LEU A 109 -3.87 -14.00 6.92
N TRP A 110 -2.76 -13.32 7.20
CA TRP A 110 -2.68 -11.96 7.76
C TRP A 110 -3.40 -11.77 9.10
N GLY A 111 -3.65 -12.84 9.85
CA GLY A 111 -4.03 -12.73 11.26
C GLY A 111 -2.83 -12.38 12.15
N CYS A 112 -3.08 -12.03 13.40
CA CYS A 112 -2.04 -11.86 14.41
C CYS A 112 -1.65 -13.21 15.00
N SER A 113 -0.36 -13.51 15.07
CA SER A 113 0.17 -14.76 15.63
C SER A 113 -0.19 -14.96 17.12
N ALA A 114 -0.26 -13.87 17.89
CA ALA A 114 -0.55 -13.93 19.33
C ALA A 114 -2.05 -13.95 19.67
N CYS A 115 -2.86 -13.06 19.08
CA CYS A 115 -4.26 -12.90 19.46
C CYS A 115 -5.28 -13.33 18.40
N ARG A 116 -4.84 -13.83 17.24
CA ARG A 116 -5.67 -14.35 16.14
C ARG A 116 -6.61 -13.35 15.45
N LYS A 117 -6.76 -12.13 15.99
CA LYS A 117 -7.43 -11.01 15.31
C LYS A 117 -6.69 -10.63 14.03
N ASP A 118 -7.34 -9.86 13.17
CA ASP A 118 -6.69 -9.25 12.02
C ASP A 118 -5.44 -8.47 12.42
N TRP A 119 -4.34 -8.70 11.71
CA TRP A 119 -3.12 -7.90 11.85
C TRP A 119 -3.16 -6.70 10.88
N PRO A 120 -2.83 -5.47 11.30
CA PRO A 120 -2.35 -5.09 12.63
C PRO A 120 -3.49 -5.05 13.67
N CYS A 121 -3.34 -5.81 14.75
CA CYS A 121 -4.24 -5.74 15.90
C CYS A 121 -3.82 -4.60 16.84
N GLY A 122 -4.71 -4.12 17.73
CA GLY A 122 -4.40 -3.01 18.65
C GLY A 122 -3.02 -3.05 19.34
N PRO A 123 -2.58 -4.19 19.93
CA PRO A 123 -1.23 -4.29 20.49
C PRO A 123 -0.09 -4.13 19.46
N ALA A 124 -0.26 -4.62 18.24
CA ALA A 124 0.69 -4.42 17.15
C ALA A 124 0.73 -2.97 16.68
N GLN A 125 -0.44 -2.31 16.58
CA GLN A 125 -0.54 -0.89 16.25
C GLN A 125 0.22 -0.04 17.27
N ALA A 126 -0.03 -0.26 18.57
CA ALA A 126 0.67 0.44 19.64
C ALA A 126 2.18 0.17 19.65
N ALA A 127 2.60 -1.06 19.31
CA ALA A 127 4.02 -1.40 19.17
C ALA A 127 4.68 -0.62 18.02
N LEU A 128 4.02 -0.60 16.87
CA LEU A 128 4.50 0.08 15.66
C LEU A 128 4.61 1.59 15.88
N LEU A 129 3.66 2.22 16.56
CA LEU A 129 3.74 3.64 16.91
C LEU A 129 4.96 3.97 17.77
N ARG A 130 5.31 3.10 18.74
CA ARG A 130 6.50 3.29 19.56
C ARG A 130 7.80 3.05 18.80
N VAL A 131 7.83 2.02 17.97
CA VAL A 131 9.03 1.66 17.19
C VAL A 131 9.38 2.76 16.19
N TYR A 132 8.37 3.40 15.60
CA TYR A 132 8.53 4.46 14.62
C TYR A 132 8.24 5.86 15.20
N GLU A 133 8.40 6.03 16.52
CA GLU A 133 8.25 7.33 17.15
C GLU A 133 9.25 8.32 16.55
N GLY A 134 8.77 9.49 16.09
CA GLY A 134 9.58 10.49 15.39
C GLY A 134 9.84 10.21 13.90
N GLU A 135 9.43 9.04 13.38
CA GLU A 135 9.57 8.67 11.97
C GLU A 135 8.22 8.22 11.34
N PRO A 136 7.22 9.12 11.28
CA PRO A 136 5.88 8.79 10.79
C PRO A 136 5.85 8.31 9.34
N ASP A 137 6.74 8.84 8.51
CA ASP A 137 6.84 8.50 7.09
C ASP A 137 7.32 7.05 6.90
N ALA A 138 8.29 6.62 7.73
CA ALA A 138 8.80 5.26 7.72
C ALA A 138 7.74 4.25 8.17
N LEU A 139 6.89 4.61 9.15
CA LEU A 139 5.75 3.79 9.56
C LEU A 139 4.74 3.59 8.42
N VAL A 140 4.37 4.67 7.72
CA VAL A 140 3.40 4.61 6.62
C VAL A 140 3.95 3.80 5.45
N MET A 141 5.23 3.99 5.11
CA MET A 141 5.90 3.21 4.06
C MET A 141 5.93 1.71 4.40
N TYR A 142 6.32 1.38 5.64
CA TYR A 142 6.33 -0.01 6.12
C TYR A 142 4.93 -0.64 6.06
N LEU A 143 3.91 0.06 6.54
CA LEU A 143 2.52 -0.42 6.51
C LEU A 143 1.96 -0.52 5.09
N GLY A 144 2.37 0.36 4.18
CA GLY A 144 2.02 0.30 2.76
C GLY A 144 2.59 -0.94 2.07
N ALA A 145 3.84 -1.29 2.36
CA ALA A 145 4.42 -2.56 1.90
C ALA A 145 3.67 -3.77 2.47
N MET A 146 3.35 -3.77 3.77
CA MET A 146 2.61 -4.85 4.42
C MET A 146 1.19 -5.01 3.86
N LEU A 147 0.48 -3.91 3.64
CA LEU A 147 -0.84 -3.88 2.98
C LEU A 147 -0.77 -4.59 1.63
N ALA A 148 0.25 -4.26 0.84
CA ALA A 148 0.37 -4.76 -0.52
C ALA A 148 0.60 -6.29 -0.56
N HIS A 149 1.45 -6.80 0.34
CA HIS A 149 1.58 -8.24 0.52
C HIS A 149 0.31 -8.91 1.05
N ALA A 150 -0.43 -8.24 1.93
CA ALA A 150 -1.71 -8.75 2.40
C ALA A 150 -2.69 -8.91 1.25
N GLY A 151 -2.81 -7.90 0.39
CA GLY A 151 -3.65 -7.97 -0.80
C GLY A 151 -3.27 -9.12 -1.72
N ASP A 152 -2.00 -9.27 -2.08
CA ASP A 152 -1.59 -10.37 -2.98
C ASP A 152 -1.77 -11.75 -2.35
N GLN A 153 -1.36 -11.97 -1.09
CA GLN A 153 -1.47 -13.27 -0.43
C GLN A 153 -2.92 -13.66 -0.14
N LEU A 154 -3.76 -12.71 0.27
CA LEU A 154 -5.19 -12.96 0.44
C LEU A 154 -5.86 -13.29 -0.91
N HIS A 155 -5.46 -12.61 -1.99
CA HIS A 155 -5.91 -12.93 -3.35
C HIS A 155 -5.55 -14.36 -3.77
N GLN A 156 -4.33 -14.80 -3.46
CA GLN A 156 -3.89 -16.17 -3.73
C GLN A 156 -4.70 -17.22 -2.95
N LEU A 157 -5.23 -16.87 -1.77
CA LEU A 157 -6.14 -17.70 -0.99
C LEU A 157 -7.61 -17.62 -1.44
N GLY A 158 -7.88 -16.94 -2.57
CA GLY A 158 -9.24 -16.75 -3.10
C GLY A 158 -10.03 -15.63 -2.42
N GLN A 159 -9.47 -14.96 -1.42
CA GLN A 159 -10.09 -13.78 -0.81
C GLN A 159 -9.83 -12.57 -1.70
N ARG A 160 -10.86 -11.78 -2.01
CA ARG A 160 -10.71 -10.57 -2.83
C ARG A 160 -11.05 -9.32 -2.02
N PRO A 161 -10.26 -9.00 -0.98
CA PRO A 161 -10.52 -7.83 -0.17
C PRO A 161 -10.45 -6.58 -1.04
N HIS A 162 -11.41 -5.68 -0.83
CA HIS A 162 -11.40 -4.42 -1.54
C HIS A 162 -10.20 -3.58 -1.09
N PRO A 163 -9.51 -2.86 -1.99
CA PRO A 163 -8.26 -2.16 -1.63
C PRO A 163 -8.45 -1.10 -0.54
N ALA A 164 -9.58 -0.37 -0.56
CA ALA A 164 -9.96 0.53 0.52
C ALA A 164 -10.14 -0.17 1.90
N THR A 165 -10.57 -1.44 1.92
CA THR A 165 -10.68 -2.20 3.18
C THR A 165 -9.31 -2.51 3.77
N LEU A 166 -8.34 -2.83 2.92
CA LEU A 166 -6.96 -3.04 3.35
C LEU A 166 -6.31 -1.73 3.78
N ASP A 167 -6.58 -0.62 3.09
CA ASP A 167 -6.15 0.72 3.48
C ASP A 167 -6.64 1.11 4.88
N GLN A 168 -7.95 0.97 5.08
CA GLN A 168 -8.58 1.28 6.36
C GLN A 168 -7.96 0.46 7.50
N ARG A 169 -7.69 -0.82 7.25
CA ARG A 169 -7.12 -1.73 8.22
C ARG A 169 -5.65 -1.43 8.55
N PHE A 170 -4.84 -1.18 7.53
CA PHE A 170 -3.39 -1.06 7.71
C PHE A 170 -2.96 0.37 8.05
N LEU A 171 -3.64 1.40 7.53
CA LEU A 171 -3.11 2.76 7.48
C LEU A 171 -3.98 3.81 8.16
N ALA A 172 -5.30 3.64 8.27
CA ALA A 172 -6.17 4.68 8.83
C ALA A 172 -5.75 5.09 10.25
N TRP A 173 -5.55 4.11 11.15
CA TRP A 173 -5.12 4.37 12.53
C TRP A 173 -3.73 5.02 12.63
N ALA A 174 -2.83 4.72 11.69
CA ALA A 174 -1.50 5.31 11.66
C ALA A 174 -1.59 6.79 11.26
N ARG A 175 -2.41 7.11 10.24
CA ARG A 175 -2.64 8.50 9.81
C ARG A 175 -3.30 9.34 10.89
N ASP A 176 -4.27 8.78 11.59
CA ASP A 176 -4.93 9.45 12.72
C ASP A 176 -3.94 9.77 13.84
N ALA A 177 -2.99 8.86 14.11
CA ALA A 177 -1.95 9.07 15.10
C ALA A 177 -0.86 10.08 14.67
N ILE A 178 -0.62 10.20 13.36
CA ILE A 178 0.40 11.10 12.79
C ILE A 178 -0.14 12.53 12.62
N ARG A 179 -1.45 12.71 12.47
CA ARG A 179 -2.04 14.04 12.27
C ARG A 179 -1.77 14.92 13.50
N PRO A 180 -1.08 16.07 13.35
CA PRO A 180 -0.82 16.95 14.47
C PRO A 180 -2.14 17.44 15.06
N ALA A 181 -2.19 17.55 16.40
CA ALA A 181 -3.32 18.21 17.06
C ALA A 181 -3.33 19.68 16.60
N VAL A 182 -4.26 20.02 15.71
CA VAL A 182 -4.56 21.42 15.39
C VAL A 182 -5.00 22.05 16.70
N THR A 183 -4.15 22.92 17.25
CA THR A 183 -4.42 23.72 18.45
C THR A 183 -4.69 25.15 18.03
#